data_AF-C1ABV6-F1
#
_entry.id   AF-C1ABV6-F1
#
_cell.length_a   1.000
_cell.length_b   1.000
_cell.length_c   1.000
_cell.angle_alpha   90.00
_cell.angle_beta   90.00
_cell.angle_gamma   90.00
#
_symmetry.space_group_name_H-M   'P 1'
#
loop_
_entity.id
_entity.type
_entity.pdbx_description
1 polymer ?
#
loop_
_entity_poly.entity_id
_entity_poly.type
_entity_poly.pdbx_seq_one_letter_code
_entity_poly.pdbx_strand_id
1 'polypeptide(L)'
;MTPDPRTWPLRVVVQRTLLAPAPAEGVATGLVLAALSLTPSLLPRTWVLEGLLCGLAMCVGYAVGLIVRAVWRYFEFPVPAPRVRRGWVMATLSLSGLALLVGLVRSSAWQNDVRSVMALPPLDEWYPWLVATIAIVLFLLVLTAARLFRVLQRTMARPSQGWMPRRVSSALGFAAASVLVWTLANGVLLQGLLRTMDGTYRELDQWVDDSEAARASESAAMASPSSLTWASLGRHGRRFIGTRSDTASIRAVAGAVDAEPVRIYVGLTVADSISARVELAFAELQRRGAFDRQLLLITTPTGSGWVDPPAVAALEYLYRGDVATVAVQYSYLPSWLSLLAESAYGSETAAALFQRVYSHWRALPRDSRPRLYVHGVSLGALNSGEALNIYDQMDDPINGALWVGPPFRSTNWRTLVDNRDAGSPMWLPVYRGGSTVRFANQATSPTKLSAPWGRFRILYLQYASDPVAFFDARIAWQQPEWLREPRGPDVTPRLRWYPLVTMLQLAIDFMSADKSPRGFGHMYSVRDYVKAWAALTNAPGWTPESLEALTEHLMTAPCCRDL
;
A
#
# COMPACT_ATOMS: atom_id res chain seq x y z
N MET A 1 -53.94 12.58 19.30
CA MET A 1 -53.28 13.49 18.33
C MET A 1 -51.81 13.61 18.70
N THR A 2 -50.89 13.08 17.89
CA THR A 2 -49.46 13.39 18.08
C THR A 2 -49.20 14.80 17.58
N PRO A 3 -48.60 15.70 18.37
CA PRO A 3 -48.35 17.09 17.97
C PRO A 3 -47.54 17.15 16.68
N ASP A 4 -47.87 18.09 15.79
CA ASP A 4 -47.17 18.27 14.50
C ASP A 4 -45.66 18.41 14.80
N PRO A 5 -44.80 17.53 14.25
CA PRO A 5 -43.36 17.60 14.47
C PRO A 5 -42.73 18.95 14.06
N ARG A 6 -43.45 19.80 13.32
CA ARG A 6 -43.08 21.19 13.01
C ARG A 6 -43.00 22.11 14.23
N THR A 7 -43.71 21.82 15.32
CA THR A 7 -43.76 22.70 16.52
C THR A 7 -42.86 22.25 17.67
N TRP A 8 -42.09 21.16 17.49
CA TRP A 8 -41.26 20.66 18.58
C TRP A 8 -40.04 21.58 18.84
N PRO A 9 -39.74 21.90 20.11
CA PRO A 9 -38.54 22.63 20.46
C PRO A 9 -37.29 21.89 19.97
N LEU A 10 -36.22 22.63 19.65
CA LEU A 10 -34.93 22.06 19.22
C LEU A 10 -34.45 20.96 20.18
N ARG A 11 -34.58 21.18 21.49
CA ARG A 11 -34.24 20.19 22.54
C ARG A 11 -34.98 18.86 22.36
N VAL A 12 -36.27 18.88 22.04
CA VAL A 12 -37.09 17.66 21.84
C VAL A 12 -36.70 16.93 20.56
N VAL A 13 -36.40 17.66 19.47
CA VAL A 13 -35.92 17.05 18.23
C VAL A 13 -34.53 16.43 18.41
N VAL A 14 -33.63 17.10 19.13
CA VAL A 14 -32.31 16.57 19.49
C VAL A 14 -32.48 15.28 20.30
N GLN A 15 -33.21 15.33 21.41
CA GLN A 15 -33.41 14.19 22.32
C GLN A 15 -34.06 13.00 21.59
N ARG A 16 -35.13 13.22 20.83
CA ARG A 16 -35.81 12.15 20.09
C ARG A 16 -34.97 11.57 18.96
N THR A 17 -34.07 12.34 18.36
CA THR A 17 -33.18 11.84 17.28
C THR A 17 -32.02 11.05 17.85
N LEU A 18 -31.43 11.51 18.96
CA LEU A 18 -30.32 10.85 19.63
C LEU A 18 -30.74 9.57 20.35
N LEU A 19 -31.94 9.52 20.93
CA LEU A 19 -32.46 8.36 21.67
C LEU A 19 -33.35 7.43 20.84
N ALA A 20 -33.47 7.66 19.52
CA ALA A 20 -34.28 6.79 18.67
C ALA A 20 -33.74 5.34 18.68
N PRO A 21 -34.62 4.32 18.80
CA PRO A 21 -34.20 2.94 18.68
C PRO A 21 -33.63 2.67 17.29
N ALA A 22 -32.55 1.89 17.23
CA ALA A 22 -31.95 1.49 15.96
C ALA A 22 -32.93 0.58 15.19
N PRO A 23 -33.20 0.85 13.90
CA PRO A 23 -33.96 -0.05 13.03
C PRO A 23 -33.37 -1.46 13.02
N ALA A 24 -34.20 -2.46 13.32
CA ALA A 24 -33.78 -3.85 13.39
C ALA A 24 -33.18 -4.36 12.07
N GLU A 25 -33.68 -3.87 10.94
CA GLU A 25 -33.19 -4.24 9.61
C GLU A 25 -31.74 -3.78 9.43
N GLY A 26 -31.40 -2.57 9.87
CA GLY A 26 -30.03 -2.07 9.87
C GLY A 26 -29.14 -2.86 10.83
N VAL A 27 -29.62 -3.11 12.06
CA VAL A 27 -28.84 -3.87 13.05
C VAL A 27 -28.53 -5.28 12.54
N ALA A 28 -29.53 -5.99 12.02
CA ALA A 28 -29.36 -7.34 11.48
C ALA A 28 -28.31 -7.40 10.35
N THR A 29 -28.45 -6.55 9.32
CA THR A 29 -27.48 -6.51 8.21
C THR A 29 -26.09 -6.08 8.69
N GLY A 30 -26.01 -5.15 9.65
CA GLY A 30 -24.76 -4.78 10.30
C GLY A 30 -24.06 -5.96 10.98
N LEU A 31 -24.81 -6.75 11.78
CA LEU A 31 -24.27 -7.93 12.45
C LEU A 31 -23.78 -8.99 11.46
N VAL A 32 -24.49 -9.19 10.35
CA VAL A 32 -24.06 -10.14 9.30
C VAL A 32 -22.76 -9.69 8.64
N LEU A 33 -22.65 -8.42 8.21
CA LEU A 33 -21.41 -7.93 7.60
C LEU A 33 -20.23 -7.92 8.60
N ALA A 34 -20.50 -7.61 9.88
CA ALA A 34 -19.52 -7.75 10.94
C ALA A 34 -19.02 -9.20 11.07
N ALA A 35 -19.94 -10.18 11.08
CA ALA A 35 -19.57 -11.60 11.13
C ALA A 35 -18.71 -12.02 9.92
N LEU A 36 -19.06 -11.57 8.72
CA LEU A 36 -18.29 -11.84 7.50
C LEU A 36 -16.93 -11.15 7.51
N SER A 37 -16.78 -9.99 8.14
CA SER A 37 -15.50 -9.28 8.20
C SER A 37 -14.41 -10.05 8.97
N LEU A 38 -14.83 -10.91 9.91
CA LEU A 38 -13.96 -11.76 10.73
C LEU A 38 -13.35 -12.93 9.96
N THR A 39 -13.80 -13.20 8.73
CA THR A 39 -13.24 -14.27 7.91
C THR A 39 -11.80 -13.94 7.46
N PRO A 40 -11.00 -14.95 7.03
CA PRO A 40 -9.65 -14.71 6.55
C PRO A 40 -9.59 -13.70 5.40
N SER A 41 -8.47 -12.96 5.33
CA SER A 41 -8.09 -12.06 4.22
C SER A 41 -6.62 -12.34 3.82
N LEU A 42 -5.98 -11.46 3.06
CA LEU A 42 -4.60 -11.63 2.60
C LEU A 42 -3.59 -11.55 3.75
N LEU A 43 -3.76 -10.58 4.67
CA LEU A 43 -2.81 -10.35 5.74
C LEU A 43 -3.38 -10.68 7.13
N PRO A 44 -2.52 -11.11 8.09
CA PRO A 44 -2.91 -11.26 9.48
C PRO A 44 -3.16 -9.88 10.10
N ARG A 45 -4.26 -9.75 10.83
CA ARG A 45 -4.69 -8.47 11.41
C ARG A 45 -4.52 -8.47 12.93
N THR A 46 -3.99 -7.37 13.46
CA THR A 46 -4.01 -7.13 14.90
C THR A 46 -5.44 -6.92 15.38
N TRP A 47 -5.69 -7.09 16.68
CA TRP A 47 -7.02 -6.87 17.28
C TRP A 47 -7.55 -5.45 17.02
N VAL A 48 -6.66 -4.45 16.89
CA VAL A 48 -7.03 -3.07 16.51
C VAL A 48 -7.60 -3.05 15.10
N LEU A 49 -6.84 -3.53 14.12
CA LEU A 49 -7.23 -3.46 12.70
C LEU A 49 -8.47 -4.30 12.42
N GLU A 50 -8.57 -5.48 13.03
CA GLU A 50 -9.74 -6.34 12.94
C GLU A 50 -10.98 -5.71 13.56
N GLY A 51 -10.84 -5.09 14.74
CA GLY A 51 -11.92 -4.38 15.41
C GLY A 51 -12.41 -3.18 14.60
N LEU A 52 -11.50 -2.40 14.00
CA LEU A 52 -11.84 -1.30 13.11
C LEU A 52 -12.59 -1.80 11.86
N LEU A 53 -12.08 -2.87 11.22
CA LEU A 53 -12.75 -3.48 10.08
C LEU A 53 -14.16 -3.95 10.45
N CYS A 54 -14.30 -4.68 11.56
CA CYS A 54 -15.56 -5.22 12.01
C CYS A 54 -16.58 -4.12 12.32
N GLY A 55 -16.16 -3.04 12.98
CA GLY A 55 -16.98 -1.86 13.20
C GLY A 55 -17.36 -1.13 11.91
N LEU A 56 -16.45 -1.00 10.94
CA LEU A 56 -16.73 -0.42 9.62
C LEU A 56 -17.72 -1.26 8.83
N ALA A 57 -17.51 -2.58 8.78
CA ALA A 57 -18.42 -3.52 8.13
C ALA A 57 -19.82 -3.47 8.76
N MET A 58 -19.90 -3.38 10.10
CA MET A 58 -21.16 -3.19 10.81
C MET A 58 -21.85 -1.87 10.43
N CYS A 59 -21.10 -0.77 10.32
CA CYS A 59 -21.62 0.53 9.88
C CYS A 59 -22.17 0.47 8.44
N VAL A 60 -21.41 -0.14 7.52
CA VAL A 60 -21.82 -0.32 6.13
C VAL A 60 -23.07 -1.19 6.06
N GLY A 61 -23.10 -2.31 6.77
CA GLY A 61 -24.27 -3.20 6.80
C GLY A 61 -25.50 -2.51 7.38
N TYR A 62 -25.31 -1.71 8.43
CA TYR A 62 -26.37 -0.88 8.99
C TYR A 62 -26.91 0.13 7.98
N ALA A 63 -26.05 0.83 7.25
CA ALA A 63 -26.46 1.75 6.19
C ALA A 63 -27.22 1.04 5.06
N VAL A 64 -26.74 -0.12 4.61
CA VAL A 64 -27.41 -0.95 3.60
C VAL A 64 -28.81 -1.36 4.07
N GLY A 65 -28.94 -1.87 5.30
CA GLY A 65 -30.25 -2.25 5.85
C GLY A 65 -31.23 -1.07 5.96
N LEU A 66 -30.73 0.15 6.23
CA LEU A 66 -31.55 1.37 6.19
C LEU A 66 -31.98 1.74 4.77
N ILE A 67 -31.09 1.63 3.79
CA ILE A 67 -31.39 1.92 2.37
C ILE A 67 -32.44 0.95 1.86
N VAL A 68 -32.25 -0.36 2.09
CA VAL A 68 -33.22 -1.39 1.70
C VAL A 68 -34.59 -1.11 2.32
N ARG A 69 -34.64 -0.77 3.61
CA ARG A 69 -35.89 -0.37 4.27
C ARG A 69 -36.51 0.90 3.68
N ALA A 70 -35.70 1.89 3.30
CA ALA A 70 -36.19 3.12 2.69
C ALA A 70 -36.79 2.86 1.30
N VAL A 71 -36.10 2.06 0.48
CA VAL A 71 -36.56 1.63 -0.84
C VAL A 71 -37.84 0.80 -0.73
N TRP A 72 -37.89 -0.14 0.23
CA TRP A 72 -39.07 -0.98 0.46
C TRP A 72 -40.33 -0.15 0.76
N ARG A 73 -40.16 0.90 1.56
CA ARG A 73 -41.24 1.84 1.90
C ARG A 73 -41.58 2.79 0.77
N TYR A 74 -40.60 3.18 -0.03
CA TYR A 74 -40.82 4.06 -1.18
C TYR A 74 -41.70 3.39 -2.24
N PHE A 75 -41.51 2.09 -2.46
CA PHE A 75 -42.36 1.28 -3.35
C PHE A 75 -43.63 0.73 -2.68
N GLU A 76 -43.90 1.12 -1.43
CA GLU A 76 -45.10 0.71 -0.68
C GLU A 76 -45.31 -0.81 -0.60
N PHE A 77 -44.21 -1.58 -0.62
CA PHE A 77 -44.30 -3.03 -0.54
C PHE A 77 -44.97 -3.49 0.78
N PRO A 78 -45.72 -4.60 0.74
CA PRO A 78 -46.54 -5.04 1.86
C PRO A 78 -45.71 -5.29 3.12
N VAL A 79 -46.24 -4.83 4.25
CA VAL A 79 -45.64 -5.05 5.58
C VAL A 79 -46.47 -6.08 6.34
N PRO A 80 -45.88 -7.16 6.85
CA PRO A 80 -46.61 -8.17 7.61
C PRO A 80 -47.32 -7.60 8.84
N ALA A 81 -48.37 -8.29 9.27
CA ALA A 81 -49.12 -7.94 10.49
C ALA A 81 -48.18 -7.82 11.71
N PRO A 82 -48.48 -6.95 12.71
CA PRO A 82 -47.54 -6.61 13.79
C PRO A 82 -46.98 -7.79 14.58
N ARG A 83 -47.79 -8.83 14.83
CA ARG A 83 -47.34 -10.05 15.55
C ARG A 83 -46.33 -10.86 14.73
N VAL A 84 -46.64 -11.09 13.45
CA VAL A 84 -45.77 -11.79 12.50
C VAL A 84 -44.46 -11.03 12.31
N ARG A 85 -44.57 -9.70 12.12
CA ARG A 85 -43.41 -8.81 11.99
C ARG A 85 -42.48 -8.87 13.21
N ARG A 86 -43.03 -8.87 14.44
CA ARG A 86 -42.21 -9.00 15.66
C ARG A 86 -41.46 -10.34 15.70
N GLY A 87 -42.15 -11.44 15.38
CA GLY A 87 -41.53 -12.75 15.29
C GLY A 87 -40.37 -12.79 14.28
N TRP A 88 -40.59 -12.25 13.08
CA TRP A 88 -39.57 -12.16 12.03
C TRP A 88 -38.38 -11.31 12.46
N VAL A 89 -38.64 -10.12 13.04
CA VAL A 89 -37.58 -9.24 13.54
C VAL A 89 -36.72 -9.93 14.61
N MET A 90 -37.35 -10.60 15.58
CA MET A 90 -36.62 -11.34 16.62
C MET A 90 -35.81 -12.48 16.01
N ALA A 91 -36.40 -13.29 15.12
CA ALA A 91 -35.71 -14.38 14.46
C ALA A 91 -34.50 -13.89 13.64
N THR A 92 -34.67 -12.82 12.85
CA THR A 92 -33.58 -12.24 12.05
C THR A 92 -32.47 -11.68 12.94
N LEU A 93 -32.80 -10.97 14.01
CA LEU A 93 -31.80 -10.45 14.96
C LEU A 93 -31.07 -11.58 15.69
N SER A 94 -31.79 -12.62 16.14
CA SER A 94 -31.19 -13.79 16.79
C SER A 94 -30.26 -14.54 15.84
N LEU A 95 -30.65 -14.76 14.58
CA LEU A 95 -29.81 -15.44 13.60
C LEU A 95 -28.57 -14.60 13.24
N SER A 96 -28.73 -13.29 13.08
CA SER A 96 -27.61 -12.38 12.78
C SER A 96 -26.64 -12.27 13.98
N GLY A 97 -27.18 -12.23 15.20
CA GLY A 97 -26.40 -12.27 16.43
C GLY A 97 -25.65 -13.59 16.60
N LEU A 98 -26.30 -14.72 16.28
CA LEU A 98 -25.64 -16.03 16.27
C LEU A 98 -24.52 -16.09 15.24
N ALA A 99 -24.72 -15.55 14.04
CA ALA A 99 -23.68 -15.48 13.01
C ALA A 99 -22.46 -14.69 13.50
N LEU A 100 -22.67 -13.53 14.14
CA LEU A 100 -21.57 -12.75 14.73
C LEU A 100 -20.88 -13.51 15.86
N LEU A 101 -21.63 -14.17 16.74
CA LEU A 101 -21.07 -14.96 17.84
C LEU A 101 -20.19 -16.10 17.30
N VAL A 102 -20.67 -16.84 16.30
CA VAL A 102 -19.88 -17.88 15.61
C VAL A 102 -18.63 -17.26 14.99
N GLY A 103 -18.76 -16.11 14.32
CA GLY A 103 -17.63 -15.39 13.75
C GLY A 103 -16.58 -15.02 14.79
N LEU A 104 -16.99 -14.50 15.95
CA LEU A 104 -16.08 -14.13 17.04
C LEU A 104 -15.36 -15.36 17.61
N VAL A 105 -16.09 -16.44 17.88
CA VAL A 105 -15.51 -17.71 18.36
C VAL A 105 -14.53 -18.31 17.35
N ARG A 106 -14.80 -18.16 16.05
CA ARG A 106 -13.94 -18.67 14.97
C ARG A 106 -12.80 -17.72 14.58
N SER A 107 -12.86 -16.44 14.95
CA SER A 107 -11.96 -15.40 14.47
C SER A 107 -10.48 -15.72 14.71
N SER A 108 -10.12 -16.21 15.91
CA SER A 108 -8.74 -16.62 16.20
C SER A 108 -8.27 -17.76 15.31
N ALA A 109 -9.12 -18.76 15.06
CA ALA A 109 -8.78 -19.87 14.16
C ALA A 109 -8.59 -19.39 12.71
N TRP A 110 -9.47 -18.52 12.23
CA TRP A 110 -9.39 -17.93 10.89
C TRP A 110 -8.17 -17.04 10.71
N GLN A 111 -7.81 -16.25 11.71
CA GLN A 111 -6.56 -15.49 11.71
C GLN A 111 -5.34 -16.40 11.76
N ASN A 112 -5.40 -17.48 12.56
CA ASN A 112 -4.33 -18.47 12.62
C ASN A 112 -4.13 -19.22 11.29
N ASP A 113 -5.18 -19.39 10.47
CA ASP A 113 -5.01 -19.93 9.11
C ASP A 113 -4.13 -19.03 8.25
N VAL A 114 -4.32 -17.70 8.29
CA VAL A 114 -3.47 -16.73 7.57
C VAL A 114 -2.06 -16.73 8.15
N ARG A 115 -1.95 -16.70 9.49
CA ARG A 115 -0.65 -16.69 10.20
C ARG A 115 0.16 -17.95 9.91
N SER A 116 -0.48 -19.11 9.77
CA SER A 116 0.19 -20.37 9.45
C SER A 116 0.87 -20.36 8.08
N VAL A 117 0.24 -19.73 7.07
CA VAL A 117 0.83 -19.56 5.73
C VAL A 117 2.08 -18.69 5.79
N MET A 118 2.11 -17.71 6.72
CA MET A 118 3.23 -16.79 6.91
C MET A 118 4.20 -17.19 8.04
N ALA A 119 4.11 -18.43 8.52
CA ALA A 119 4.94 -18.96 9.61
C ALA A 119 4.96 -18.11 10.90
N LEU A 120 3.85 -17.44 11.21
CA LEU A 120 3.68 -16.64 12.42
C LEU A 120 3.14 -17.47 13.59
N PRO A 121 3.53 -17.16 14.85
CA PRO A 121 3.00 -17.84 16.02
C PRO A 121 1.47 -17.62 16.14
N PRO A 122 0.70 -18.55 16.72
CA PRO A 122 -0.75 -18.39 16.88
C PRO A 122 -1.10 -17.20 17.79
N LEU A 123 -2.31 -16.67 17.62
CA LEU A 123 -2.84 -15.60 18.46
C LEU A 123 -3.26 -16.07 19.86
N ASP A 124 -3.22 -15.13 20.80
CA ASP A 124 -3.69 -15.30 22.16
C ASP A 124 -5.22 -15.44 22.26
N GLU A 125 -5.69 -16.05 23.35
CA GLU A 125 -7.12 -16.36 23.59
C GLU A 125 -8.00 -15.11 23.75
N TRP A 126 -7.43 -13.96 24.12
CA TRP A 126 -8.17 -12.71 24.36
C TRP A 126 -8.47 -11.90 23.09
N TYR A 127 -7.90 -12.28 21.95
CA TYR A 127 -8.08 -11.62 20.66
C TYR A 127 -9.53 -11.25 20.31
N PRO A 128 -10.52 -12.17 20.32
CA PRO A 128 -11.89 -11.87 19.87
C PRO A 128 -12.60 -10.83 20.75
N TRP A 129 -12.29 -10.78 22.05
CA TRP A 129 -12.93 -9.86 22.99
C TRP A 129 -12.47 -8.41 22.78
N LEU A 130 -11.19 -8.20 22.47
CA LEU A 130 -10.68 -6.87 22.11
C LEU A 130 -11.25 -6.41 20.76
N VAL A 131 -11.32 -7.30 19.78
CA VAL A 131 -11.95 -7.04 18.48
C VAL A 131 -13.40 -6.57 18.66
N ALA A 132 -14.20 -7.32 19.42
CA ALA A 132 -15.59 -6.97 19.68
C ALA A 132 -15.72 -5.61 20.38
N THR A 133 -14.86 -5.32 21.36
CA THR A 133 -14.86 -4.05 22.10
C THR A 133 -14.63 -2.87 21.16
N ILE A 134 -13.60 -2.92 20.32
CA ILE A 134 -13.29 -1.85 19.35
C ILE A 134 -14.41 -1.69 18.33
N ALA A 135 -14.92 -2.81 17.79
CA ALA A 135 -16.00 -2.78 16.82
C ALA A 135 -17.26 -2.10 17.37
N ILE A 136 -17.64 -2.40 18.62
CA ILE A 136 -18.77 -1.77 19.31
C ILE A 136 -18.53 -0.27 19.50
N VAL A 137 -17.35 0.11 20.03
CA VAL A 137 -17.01 1.52 20.25
C VAL A 137 -17.06 2.31 18.94
N LEU A 138 -16.45 1.79 17.88
CA LEU A 138 -16.45 2.42 16.57
C LEU A 138 -17.86 2.54 16.00
N PHE A 139 -18.66 1.47 16.06
CA PHE A 139 -20.04 1.49 15.58
C PHE A 139 -20.89 2.54 16.32
N LEU A 140 -20.77 2.61 17.66
CA LEU A 140 -21.49 3.59 18.46
C LEU A 140 -21.05 5.02 18.16
N LEU A 141 -19.74 5.24 17.93
CA LEU A 141 -19.21 6.54 17.55
C LEU A 141 -19.75 7.00 16.19
N VAL A 142 -19.70 6.14 15.17
CA VAL A 142 -20.23 6.43 13.83
C VAL A 142 -21.74 6.61 13.85
N LEU A 143 -22.46 5.78 14.61
CA LEU A 143 -23.92 5.90 14.76
C LEU A 143 -24.28 7.23 15.44
N THR A 144 -23.53 7.63 16.46
CA THR A 144 -23.74 8.91 17.15
C THR A 144 -23.45 10.08 16.21
N ALA A 145 -22.35 10.04 15.46
CA ALA A 145 -22.02 11.03 14.44
C ALA A 145 -23.13 11.14 13.37
N ALA A 146 -23.65 10.01 12.88
CA ALA A 146 -24.75 9.98 11.91
C ALA A 146 -26.06 10.57 12.49
N ARG A 147 -26.33 10.35 13.78
CA ARG A 147 -27.49 10.96 14.47
C ARG A 147 -27.30 12.45 14.68
N LEU A 148 -26.10 12.92 15.02
CA LEU A 148 -25.76 14.33 15.12
C LEU A 148 -25.89 15.03 13.76
N PHE A 149 -25.40 14.42 12.68
CA PHE A 149 -25.60 14.91 11.33
C PHE A 149 -27.09 15.03 10.98
N ARG A 150 -27.91 14.05 11.37
CA ARG A 150 -29.37 14.10 11.17
C ARG A 150 -30.03 15.22 11.99
N VAL A 151 -29.55 15.51 13.19
CA VAL A 151 -30.00 16.66 13.99
C VAL A 151 -29.64 17.97 13.28
N LEU A 152 -28.42 18.09 12.78
CA LEU A 152 -27.96 19.26 12.02
C LEU A 152 -28.81 19.46 10.76
N GLN A 153 -29.00 18.41 9.96
CA GLN A 153 -29.86 18.41 8.78
C GLN A 153 -31.29 18.85 9.10
N ARG A 154 -31.90 18.33 10.17
CA ARG A 154 -33.24 18.74 10.60
C ARG A 154 -33.29 20.19 11.05
N THR A 155 -32.24 20.67 11.71
CA THR A 155 -32.14 22.05 12.18
C THR A 155 -32.00 23.02 11.01
N MET A 156 -31.15 22.71 10.05
CA MET A 156 -30.96 23.44 8.79
C MET A 156 -32.23 23.44 7.92
N ALA A 157 -33.02 22.37 7.95
CA ALA A 157 -34.27 22.26 7.19
C ALA A 157 -35.43 23.04 7.79
N ARG A 158 -35.37 23.48 9.05
CA ARG A 158 -36.53 24.11 9.74
C ARG A 158 -36.99 25.43 9.11
N PRO A 159 -36.11 26.39 8.78
CA PRO A 159 -36.54 27.68 8.24
C PRO A 159 -37.34 27.53 6.94
N SER A 160 -36.99 26.56 6.09
CA SER A 160 -37.63 26.31 4.80
C SER A 160 -38.88 25.43 4.87
N GLN A 161 -39.26 24.89 6.05
CA GLN A 161 -40.48 24.10 6.21
C GLN A 161 -41.76 24.95 6.19
N GLY A 162 -41.64 26.27 6.36
CA GLY A 162 -42.78 27.19 6.31
C GLY A 162 -43.32 27.41 4.90
N TRP A 163 -42.46 27.36 3.87
CA TRP A 163 -42.80 27.82 2.51
C TRP A 163 -42.60 26.75 1.42
N MET A 164 -42.06 25.57 1.75
CA MET A 164 -41.75 24.52 0.77
C MET A 164 -42.26 23.13 1.20
N PRO A 165 -42.50 22.20 0.24
CA PRO A 165 -42.83 20.82 0.55
C PRO A 165 -41.72 20.11 1.35
N ARG A 166 -42.10 19.22 2.27
CA ARG A 166 -41.20 18.54 3.22
C ARG A 166 -40.00 17.85 2.59
N ARG A 167 -40.16 17.29 1.38
CA ARG A 167 -39.08 16.62 0.65
C ARG A 167 -38.02 17.62 0.19
N VAL A 168 -38.45 18.78 -0.28
CA VAL A 168 -37.57 19.88 -0.73
C VAL A 168 -36.83 20.51 0.46
N SER A 169 -37.54 20.83 1.56
CA SER A 169 -36.89 21.38 2.77
C SER A 169 -35.87 20.40 3.36
N SER A 170 -36.17 19.09 3.33
CA SER A 170 -35.25 18.05 3.82
C SER A 170 -34.02 17.92 2.93
N ALA A 171 -34.18 18.00 1.61
CA ALA A 171 -33.08 17.96 0.65
C ALA A 171 -32.19 19.20 0.77
N LEU A 172 -32.77 20.39 0.90
CA LEU A 172 -32.03 21.64 1.15
C LEU A 172 -31.28 21.60 2.49
N GLY A 173 -31.92 21.13 3.56
CA GLY A 173 -31.25 20.96 4.85
C GLY A 173 -30.14 19.92 4.81
N PHE A 174 -30.28 18.87 4.01
CA PHE A 174 -29.22 17.87 3.78
C PHE A 174 -28.06 18.49 3.00
N ALA A 175 -28.34 19.23 1.92
CA ALA A 175 -27.31 19.93 1.14
C ALA A 175 -26.56 20.95 2.01
N ALA A 176 -27.27 21.79 2.78
CA ALA A 176 -26.67 22.77 3.68
C ALA A 176 -25.83 22.11 4.78
N ALA A 177 -26.33 21.05 5.42
CA ALA A 177 -25.57 20.30 6.42
C ALA A 177 -24.33 19.63 5.80
N SER A 178 -24.45 19.09 4.59
CA SER A 178 -23.33 18.48 3.86
C SER A 178 -22.28 19.50 3.48
N VAL A 179 -22.68 20.67 2.96
CA VAL A 179 -21.76 21.79 2.66
C VAL A 179 -21.06 22.26 3.94
N LEU A 180 -21.79 22.47 5.04
CA LEU A 180 -21.19 22.87 6.31
C LEU A 180 -20.15 21.84 6.79
N VAL A 181 -20.55 20.56 6.85
CA VAL A 181 -19.64 19.48 7.25
C VAL A 181 -18.44 19.40 6.30
N TRP A 182 -18.65 19.51 4.98
CA TRP A 182 -17.61 19.50 3.98
C TRP A 182 -16.64 20.68 4.12
N THR A 183 -17.15 21.89 4.34
CA THR A 183 -16.32 23.08 4.55
C THR A 183 -15.52 23.00 5.85
N LEU A 184 -16.12 22.50 6.93
CA LEU A 184 -15.42 22.27 8.20
C LEU A 184 -14.39 21.14 8.04
N ALA A 185 -14.75 20.07 7.34
CA ALA A 185 -13.88 18.94 7.03
C ALA A 185 -12.70 19.38 6.16
N ASN A 186 -12.89 20.13 5.09
CA ASN A 186 -11.80 20.53 4.19
C ASN A 186 -10.97 21.70 4.72
N GLY A 187 -11.62 22.73 5.26
CA GLY A 187 -10.94 23.96 5.68
C GLY A 187 -10.19 23.82 7.00
N VAL A 188 -10.72 23.06 7.96
CA VAL A 188 -10.12 22.90 9.31
C VAL A 188 -9.50 21.53 9.48
N LEU A 189 -10.17 20.48 9.01
CA LEU A 189 -9.82 19.09 9.33
C LEU A 189 -8.79 18.51 8.36
N LEU A 190 -8.99 18.60 7.05
CA LEU A 190 -8.11 18.00 6.04
C LEU A 190 -6.88 18.88 5.80
N GLN A 191 -7.04 20.19 5.61
CA GLN A 191 -5.89 21.09 5.50
C GLN A 191 -5.13 21.22 6.83
N GLY A 192 -5.83 21.18 7.96
CA GLY A 192 -5.20 21.13 9.28
C GLY A 192 -4.45 19.82 9.50
N LEU A 193 -5.09 18.67 9.22
CA LEU A 193 -4.50 17.34 9.35
C LEU A 193 -3.34 17.11 8.39
N LEU A 194 -3.44 17.52 7.13
CA LEU A 194 -2.33 17.38 6.17
C LEU A 194 -1.15 18.27 6.58
N ARG A 195 -1.38 19.51 7.04
CA ARG A 195 -0.30 20.37 7.53
C ARG A 195 0.33 19.84 8.83
N THR A 196 -0.47 19.31 9.76
CA THR A 196 0.07 18.69 10.98
C THR A 196 0.77 17.37 10.68
N MET A 197 0.22 16.53 9.79
CA MET A 197 0.86 15.29 9.34
C MET A 197 2.16 15.58 8.59
N ASP A 198 2.20 16.56 7.70
CA ASP A 198 3.44 16.99 7.04
C ASP A 198 4.48 17.45 8.06
N GLY A 199 4.07 18.18 9.09
CA GLY A 199 4.94 18.59 10.20
C GLY A 199 5.44 17.39 11.01
N THR A 200 4.55 16.49 11.43
CA THR A 200 4.89 15.31 12.24
C THR A 200 5.73 14.30 11.45
N TYR A 201 5.43 14.03 10.18
CA TYR A 201 6.24 13.14 9.35
C TYR A 201 7.59 13.75 9.00
N ARG A 202 7.67 15.08 8.82
CA ARG A 202 8.95 15.77 8.70
C ARG A 202 9.78 15.68 9.99
N GLU A 203 9.16 15.81 11.16
CA GLU A 203 9.84 15.61 12.45
C GLU A 203 10.27 14.15 12.66
N LEU A 204 9.42 13.17 12.33
CA LEU A 204 9.76 11.74 12.36
C LEU A 204 10.85 11.38 11.35
N ASP A 205 10.91 12.07 10.22
CA ASP A 205 11.99 11.94 9.24
C ASP A 205 13.29 12.59 9.74
N GLN A 206 13.25 13.53 10.68
CA GLN A 206 14.46 14.02 11.32
C GLN A 206 14.98 13.10 12.42
N TRP A 207 14.10 12.26 13.00
CA TRP A 207 14.44 11.33 14.07
C TRP A 207 15.26 10.14 13.55
N VAL A 208 16.41 9.88 14.17
CA VAL A 208 17.35 8.81 13.80
C VAL A 208 17.61 7.96 15.04
N ASP A 209 17.62 6.64 14.87
CA ASP A 209 18.01 5.69 15.91
C ASP A 209 19.53 5.79 16.16
N ASP A 210 19.96 5.82 17.42
CA ASP A 210 21.36 6.00 17.81
C ASP A 210 22.30 4.96 17.16
N SER A 211 21.80 3.75 16.87
CA SER A 211 22.53 2.68 16.20
C SER A 211 22.73 2.92 14.68
N GLU A 212 21.82 3.65 14.04
CA GLU A 212 21.96 4.11 12.65
C GLU A 212 22.90 5.33 12.57
N ALA A 213 22.85 6.21 13.57
CA ALA A 213 23.75 7.35 13.70
C ALA A 213 25.23 6.94 13.90
N ALA A 214 25.49 5.82 14.61
CA ALA A 214 26.84 5.30 14.80
C ALA A 214 27.48 4.78 13.49
N ARG A 215 26.76 3.98 12.70
CA ARG A 215 27.26 3.48 11.38
C ARG A 215 27.45 4.61 10.37
N ALA A 216 26.62 5.64 10.48
CA ALA A 216 26.74 6.84 9.68
C ALA A 216 28.03 7.61 9.91
N SER A 217 28.45 7.73 11.18
CA SER A 217 29.70 8.39 11.57
C SER A 217 30.92 7.76 10.89
N GLU A 218 30.92 6.45 10.68
CA GLU A 218 31.98 5.75 9.93
C GLU A 218 31.87 5.98 8.42
N SER A 219 30.65 6.05 7.86
CA SER A 219 30.43 6.29 6.42
C SER A 219 30.63 7.75 5.98
N ALA A 220 30.39 8.71 6.87
CA ALA A 220 30.43 10.15 6.60
C ALA A 220 31.86 10.72 6.56
N ALA A 221 32.87 9.94 6.95
CA ALA A 221 34.27 10.35 6.86
C ALA A 221 34.80 10.43 5.41
N MET A 222 34.03 10.04 4.39
CA MET A 222 34.50 9.98 3.01
C MET A 222 33.79 11.00 2.10
N ALA A 223 34.44 12.16 1.99
CA ALA A 223 34.53 13.07 0.84
C ALA A 223 33.91 14.47 1.01
N SER A 224 34.62 15.34 1.72
CA SER A 224 34.56 16.79 1.50
C SER A 224 35.09 17.16 0.11
N PRO A 225 34.49 18.16 -0.57
CA PRO A 225 33.29 18.92 -0.21
C PRO A 225 32.08 18.47 -1.05
N SER A 226 31.25 17.57 -0.53
CA SER A 226 29.91 17.33 -1.10
C SER A 226 28.91 18.35 -0.55
N SER A 227 27.98 18.80 -1.40
CA SER A 227 26.83 19.61 -0.98
C SER A 227 25.78 18.80 -0.20
N LEU A 228 25.85 17.47 -0.24
CA LEU A 228 24.98 16.55 0.48
C LEU A 228 25.65 16.18 1.81
N THR A 229 25.20 16.80 2.89
CA THR A 229 25.69 16.50 4.25
C THR A 229 24.80 15.46 4.93
N TRP A 230 25.34 14.69 5.86
CA TRP A 230 24.54 13.77 6.68
C TRP A 230 23.39 14.47 7.42
N ALA A 231 23.61 15.72 7.85
CA ALA A 231 22.60 16.56 8.49
C ALA A 231 21.44 16.89 7.53
N SER A 232 21.71 17.03 6.23
CA SER A 232 20.69 17.30 5.22
C SER A 232 19.85 16.09 4.82
N LEU A 233 20.25 14.87 5.18
CA LEU A 233 19.48 13.67 4.88
C LEU A 233 18.35 13.45 5.89
N GLY A 234 17.17 13.09 5.40
CA GLY A 234 16.10 12.52 6.22
C GLY A 234 16.43 11.12 6.74
N ARG A 235 15.60 10.56 7.61
CA ARG A 235 15.74 9.24 8.24
C ARG A 235 15.93 8.15 7.19
N HIS A 236 15.11 8.17 6.14
CA HIS A 236 15.23 7.19 5.08
C HIS A 236 16.49 7.36 4.23
N GLY A 237 16.90 8.60 3.95
CA GLY A 237 18.17 8.89 3.27
C GLY A 237 19.38 8.44 4.09
N ARG A 238 19.36 8.70 5.39
CA ARG A 238 20.37 8.24 6.35
C ARG A 238 20.46 6.73 6.40
N ARG A 239 19.33 6.04 6.55
CA ARG A 239 19.28 4.57 6.50
C ARG A 239 19.81 4.03 5.17
N PHE A 240 19.45 4.64 4.05
CA PHE A 240 19.92 4.24 2.73
C PHE A 240 21.44 4.37 2.58
N ILE A 241 22.05 5.45 3.06
CA ILE A 241 23.50 5.64 3.03
C ILE A 241 24.20 4.76 4.07
N GLY A 242 23.69 4.71 5.31
CA GLY A 242 24.29 4.00 6.44
C GLY A 242 24.19 2.47 6.38
N THR A 243 23.32 1.92 5.54
CA THR A 243 23.20 0.47 5.29
C THR A 243 23.88 0.01 4.01
N ARG A 244 24.83 0.80 3.49
CA ARG A 244 25.68 0.42 2.36
C ARG A 244 26.48 -0.84 2.70
N SER A 245 26.56 -1.78 1.75
CA SER A 245 27.40 -2.96 1.93
C SER A 245 28.88 -2.56 2.00
N ASP A 246 29.56 -3.02 3.04
CA ASP A 246 30.99 -2.75 3.21
C ASP A 246 31.84 -3.69 2.34
N THR A 247 33.02 -3.20 1.95
CA THR A 247 33.91 -3.95 1.04
C THR A 247 34.48 -5.21 1.67
N ALA A 248 34.61 -5.29 3.00
CA ALA A 248 35.08 -6.49 3.68
C ALA A 248 34.04 -7.62 3.60
N SER A 249 32.78 -7.32 3.87
CA SER A 249 31.67 -8.26 3.73
C SER A 249 31.44 -8.67 2.28
N ILE A 250 31.58 -7.75 1.31
CA ILE A 250 31.53 -8.09 -0.11
C ILE A 250 32.67 -9.07 -0.45
N ARG A 251 33.91 -8.79 -0.04
CA ARG A 251 35.06 -9.67 -0.28
C ARG A 251 34.86 -11.07 0.31
N ALA A 252 34.30 -11.14 1.52
CA ALA A 252 34.09 -12.40 2.23
C ALA A 252 33.14 -13.35 1.48
N VAL A 253 32.13 -12.82 0.80
CA VAL A 253 31.11 -13.61 0.08
C VAL A 253 31.43 -13.76 -1.40
N ALA A 254 31.80 -12.67 -2.06
CA ALA A 254 32.03 -12.64 -3.51
C ALA A 254 33.46 -13.00 -3.90
N GLY A 255 34.37 -13.18 -2.92
CA GLY A 255 35.79 -13.51 -3.11
C GLY A 255 36.66 -12.35 -3.61
N ALA A 256 36.06 -11.28 -4.12
CA ALA A 256 36.74 -10.11 -4.66
C ALA A 256 35.90 -8.84 -4.45
N VAL A 257 36.55 -7.70 -4.58
CA VAL A 257 35.93 -6.36 -4.58
C VAL A 257 36.51 -5.62 -5.77
N ASP A 258 35.64 -5.23 -6.70
CA ASP A 258 36.04 -4.54 -7.91
C ASP A 258 36.05 -3.02 -7.69
N ALA A 259 35.09 -2.52 -6.89
CA ALA A 259 35.08 -1.14 -6.42
C ALA A 259 34.29 -0.96 -5.12
N GLU A 260 34.41 0.21 -4.49
CA GLU A 260 33.53 0.56 -3.36
C GLU A 260 32.15 1.01 -3.88
N PRO A 261 31.03 0.48 -3.32
CA PRO A 261 29.69 0.88 -3.74
C PRO A 261 29.43 2.38 -3.56
N VAL A 262 28.72 2.97 -4.53
CA VAL A 262 28.28 4.37 -4.47
C VAL A 262 26.77 4.42 -4.27
N ARG A 263 26.35 5.08 -3.19
CA ARG A 263 24.94 5.42 -2.94
C ARG A 263 24.80 6.93 -2.84
N ILE A 264 23.86 7.48 -3.60
CA ILE A 264 23.54 8.90 -3.65
C ILE A 264 22.07 9.06 -3.31
N TYR A 265 21.78 9.94 -2.36
CA TYR A 265 20.41 10.25 -1.94
C TYR A 265 20.25 11.74 -1.77
N VAL A 266 19.26 12.32 -2.43
CA VAL A 266 18.91 13.74 -2.28
C VAL A 266 17.56 13.84 -1.57
N GLY A 267 17.61 14.35 -0.34
CA GLY A 267 16.43 14.60 0.49
C GLY A 267 15.68 15.87 0.07
N LEU A 268 14.46 16.02 0.58
CA LEU A 268 13.59 17.15 0.28
C LEU A 268 14.09 18.50 0.83
N THR A 269 14.86 18.48 1.92
CA THR A 269 15.39 19.69 2.58
C THR A 269 16.57 20.32 1.85
N VAL A 270 17.17 19.62 0.89
CA VAL A 270 18.40 20.06 0.21
C VAL A 270 18.12 21.19 -0.79
N ALA A 271 16.96 21.18 -1.45
CA ALA A 271 16.53 22.24 -2.35
C ALA A 271 15.01 22.21 -2.56
N ASP A 272 14.41 23.36 -2.84
CA ASP A 272 12.95 23.51 -2.92
C ASP A 272 12.33 22.91 -4.19
N SER A 273 13.03 22.98 -5.32
CA SER A 273 12.50 22.53 -6.62
C SER A 273 12.99 21.12 -7.02
N ILE A 274 12.15 20.40 -7.77
CA ILE A 274 12.53 19.10 -8.38
C ILE A 274 13.80 19.27 -9.22
N SER A 275 13.84 20.28 -10.09
CA SER A 275 14.99 20.53 -10.97
C SER A 275 16.29 20.73 -10.19
N ALA A 276 16.27 21.52 -9.11
CA ALA A 276 17.47 21.75 -8.30
C ALA A 276 17.93 20.46 -7.61
N ARG A 277 17.01 19.67 -7.04
CA ARG A 277 17.35 18.37 -6.42
C ARG A 277 17.89 17.36 -7.43
N VAL A 278 17.35 17.33 -8.65
CA VAL A 278 17.82 16.47 -9.74
C VAL A 278 19.22 16.88 -10.22
N GLU A 279 19.48 18.18 -10.41
CA GLU A 279 20.82 18.64 -10.80
C GLU A 279 21.85 18.36 -9.70
N LEU A 280 21.48 18.47 -8.42
CA LEU A 280 22.35 18.07 -7.31
C LEU A 280 22.65 16.56 -7.32
N ALA A 281 21.63 15.73 -7.54
CA ALA A 281 21.81 14.28 -7.69
C ALA A 281 22.74 13.95 -8.87
N PHE A 282 22.55 14.64 -9.99
CA PHE A 282 23.37 14.47 -11.18
C PHE A 282 24.83 14.92 -10.98
N ALA A 283 25.04 16.07 -10.34
CA ALA A 283 26.39 16.55 -10.02
C ALA A 283 27.14 15.57 -9.11
N GLU A 284 26.46 15.00 -8.11
CA GLU A 284 27.04 13.98 -7.23
C GLU A 284 27.33 12.67 -7.98
N LEU A 285 26.49 12.26 -8.94
CA LEU A 285 26.76 11.11 -9.81
C LEU A 285 28.07 11.29 -10.59
N GLN A 286 28.27 12.46 -11.19
CA GLN A 286 29.51 12.77 -11.91
C GLN A 286 30.71 12.78 -10.95
N ARG A 287 30.59 13.46 -9.81
CA ARG A 287 31.66 13.59 -8.82
C ARG A 287 32.13 12.24 -8.28
N ARG A 288 31.22 11.27 -8.14
CA ARG A 288 31.51 9.94 -7.57
C ARG A 288 31.88 8.89 -8.62
N GLY A 289 32.06 9.30 -9.88
CA GLY A 289 32.41 8.40 -10.99
C GLY A 289 31.32 7.35 -11.21
N ALA A 290 30.05 7.72 -11.11
CA ALA A 290 28.93 6.79 -11.29
C ALA A 290 28.81 6.30 -12.74
N PHE A 291 29.27 7.10 -13.69
CA PHE A 291 29.29 6.77 -15.11
C PHE A 291 30.52 5.96 -15.55
N ASP A 292 31.43 5.64 -14.62
CA ASP A 292 32.58 4.75 -14.85
C ASP A 292 32.35 3.35 -14.27
N ARG A 293 31.19 3.14 -13.61
CA ARG A 293 30.85 1.86 -12.97
C ARG A 293 30.40 0.83 -13.98
N GLN A 294 30.44 -0.45 -13.58
CA GLN A 294 29.83 -1.50 -14.39
C GLN A 294 28.29 -1.40 -14.43
N LEU A 295 27.66 -0.91 -13.35
CA LEU A 295 26.20 -0.75 -13.27
C LEU A 295 25.80 0.58 -12.60
N LEU A 296 24.85 1.27 -13.24
CA LEU A 296 24.17 2.46 -12.71
C LEU A 296 22.69 2.14 -12.49
N LEU A 297 22.23 2.32 -11.25
CA LEU A 297 20.85 2.10 -10.83
C LEU A 297 20.17 3.42 -10.48
N ILE A 298 19.11 3.76 -11.21
CA ILE A 298 18.17 4.81 -10.80
C ILE A 298 17.07 4.15 -9.98
N THR A 299 17.04 4.40 -8.68
CA THR A 299 16.00 3.87 -7.79
C THR A 299 15.04 4.97 -7.37
N THR A 300 13.75 4.76 -7.64
CA THR A 300 12.71 5.69 -7.20
C THR A 300 12.18 5.25 -5.84
N PRO A 301 12.31 6.10 -4.79
CA PRO A 301 11.84 5.74 -3.46
C PRO A 301 10.31 5.67 -3.40
N THR A 302 9.79 5.11 -2.31
CA THR A 302 8.37 5.17 -1.99
C THR A 302 7.95 6.58 -1.51
N GLY A 303 6.67 6.78 -1.17
CA GLY A 303 6.14 8.07 -0.72
C GLY A 303 6.92 8.68 0.44
N SER A 304 7.40 7.86 1.38
CA SER A 304 8.14 8.35 2.55
C SER A 304 9.60 8.68 2.24
N GLY A 305 10.09 8.42 1.02
CA GLY A 305 11.51 8.45 0.69
C GLY A 305 12.24 7.12 0.91
N TRP A 306 11.52 6.05 1.29
CA TRP A 306 12.16 4.76 1.57
C TRP A 306 12.63 4.06 0.28
N VAL A 307 13.88 3.58 0.33
CA VAL A 307 14.45 2.63 -0.63
C VAL A 307 14.71 1.33 0.12
N ASP A 308 14.26 0.21 -0.42
CA ASP A 308 14.37 -1.09 0.24
C ASP A 308 15.83 -1.60 0.21
N PRO A 309 16.55 -1.64 1.36
CA PRO A 309 17.98 -1.96 1.38
C PRO A 309 18.37 -3.33 0.77
N PRO A 310 17.61 -4.43 0.97
CA PRO A 310 17.79 -5.69 0.26
C PRO A 310 17.96 -5.60 -1.24
N ALA A 311 17.16 -4.76 -1.89
CA ALA A 311 17.17 -4.62 -3.34
C ALA A 311 18.52 -4.09 -3.83
N VAL A 312 19.09 -3.14 -3.10
CA VAL A 312 20.37 -2.50 -3.45
C VAL A 312 21.54 -3.35 -2.98
N ALA A 313 21.49 -3.91 -1.77
CA ALA A 313 22.52 -4.81 -1.26
C ALA A 313 22.72 -6.01 -2.20
N ALA A 314 21.65 -6.64 -2.69
CA ALA A 314 21.76 -7.74 -3.65
C ALA A 314 22.61 -7.36 -4.88
N LEU A 315 22.43 -6.17 -5.45
CA LEU A 315 23.24 -5.70 -6.57
C LEU A 315 24.68 -5.41 -6.18
N GLU A 316 24.92 -4.76 -5.04
CA GLU A 316 26.26 -4.44 -4.56
C GLU A 316 27.11 -5.71 -4.41
N TYR A 317 26.54 -6.80 -3.91
CA TYR A 317 27.24 -8.09 -3.86
C TYR A 317 27.42 -8.73 -5.23
N LEU A 318 26.36 -8.81 -6.04
CA LEU A 318 26.40 -9.43 -7.37
C LEU A 318 27.47 -8.81 -8.28
N TYR A 319 27.76 -7.53 -8.10
CA TYR A 319 28.73 -6.75 -8.86
C TYR A 319 29.99 -6.39 -8.07
N ARG A 320 30.25 -7.05 -6.94
CA ARG A 320 31.47 -6.87 -6.14
C ARG A 320 31.77 -5.41 -5.80
N GLY A 321 30.69 -4.64 -5.58
CA GLY A 321 30.67 -3.23 -5.24
C GLY A 321 30.82 -2.26 -6.41
N ASP A 322 30.97 -2.72 -7.66
CA ASP A 322 31.01 -1.86 -8.85
C ASP A 322 29.62 -1.42 -9.32
N VAL A 323 28.92 -0.74 -8.41
CA VAL A 323 27.56 -0.24 -8.59
C VAL A 323 27.46 1.20 -8.09
N ALA A 324 26.81 2.06 -8.86
CA ALA A 324 26.32 3.34 -8.40
C ALA A 324 24.79 3.33 -8.35
N THR A 325 24.22 3.77 -7.23
CA THR A 325 22.76 3.90 -7.04
C THR A 325 22.41 5.33 -6.67
N VAL A 326 21.36 5.88 -7.30
CA VAL A 326 20.86 7.23 -7.04
C VAL A 326 19.36 7.25 -6.77
N ALA A 327 18.96 8.00 -5.75
CA ALA A 327 17.58 8.25 -5.36
C ALA A 327 17.33 9.73 -5.06
N VAL A 328 16.15 10.23 -5.42
CA VAL A 328 15.68 11.58 -5.07
C VAL A 328 14.33 11.46 -4.37
N GLN A 329 14.23 12.01 -3.17
CA GLN A 329 13.01 12.03 -2.39
C GLN A 329 12.01 13.05 -2.93
N TYR A 330 10.72 12.69 -2.93
CA TYR A 330 9.64 13.57 -3.40
C TYR A 330 8.54 13.83 -2.36
N SER A 331 8.39 13.01 -1.32
CA SER A 331 7.40 13.24 -0.25
C SER A 331 7.91 12.74 1.11
N TYR A 332 7.21 13.15 2.18
CA TYR A 332 7.36 12.63 3.55
C TYR A 332 6.23 11.67 3.93
N LEU A 333 5.15 11.63 3.13
CA LEU A 333 3.94 10.89 3.48
C LEU A 333 4.15 9.37 3.31
N PRO A 334 3.57 8.54 4.20
CA PRO A 334 3.49 7.10 3.97
C PRO A 334 2.88 6.77 2.61
N SER A 335 3.37 5.70 1.97
CA SER A 335 3.01 5.34 0.58
C SER A 335 1.51 5.24 0.30
N TRP A 336 0.71 4.76 1.27
CA TRP A 336 -0.73 4.65 1.10
C TRP A 336 -1.44 6.02 1.04
N LEU A 337 -0.92 7.01 1.77
CA LEU A 337 -1.40 8.40 1.71
C LEU A 337 -0.93 9.08 0.43
N SER A 338 0.35 8.94 0.06
CA SER A 338 0.87 9.50 -1.19
C SER A 338 0.13 8.97 -2.43
N LEU A 339 -0.26 7.69 -2.43
CA LEU A 339 -1.06 7.09 -3.50
C LEU A 339 -2.45 7.76 -3.66
N LEU A 340 -3.00 8.30 -2.58
CA LEU A 340 -4.30 8.98 -2.58
C LEU A 340 -4.17 10.50 -2.81
N ALA A 341 -3.10 11.12 -2.32
CA ALA A 341 -2.98 12.58 -2.20
C ALA A 341 -2.00 13.24 -3.18
N GLU A 342 -0.92 12.57 -3.63
CA GLU A 342 0.24 13.25 -4.23
C GLU A 342 0.83 12.55 -5.48
N SER A 343 0.03 11.83 -6.27
CA SER A 343 0.57 10.98 -7.33
C SER A 343 1.38 11.72 -8.41
N ALA A 344 1.05 12.98 -8.73
CA ALA A 344 1.72 13.71 -9.80
C ALA A 344 3.19 14.07 -9.48
N TYR A 345 3.48 14.49 -8.24
CA TYR A 345 4.80 15.01 -7.87
C TYR A 345 5.89 13.92 -7.86
N GLY A 346 5.51 12.70 -7.48
CA GLY A 346 6.40 11.53 -7.51
C GLY A 346 6.78 11.14 -8.94
N SER A 347 5.82 11.06 -9.86
CA SER A 347 6.10 10.76 -11.27
C SER A 347 6.92 11.86 -11.95
N GLU A 348 6.66 13.14 -11.66
CA GLU A 348 7.47 14.27 -12.17
C GLU A 348 8.93 14.20 -11.70
N THR A 349 9.16 13.89 -10.42
CA THR A 349 10.51 13.75 -9.86
C THR A 349 11.26 12.57 -10.48
N ALA A 350 10.59 11.42 -10.61
CA ALA A 350 11.18 10.23 -11.24
C ALA A 350 11.51 10.47 -12.72
N ALA A 351 10.60 11.12 -13.47
CA ALA A 351 10.80 11.48 -14.87
C ALA A 351 11.96 12.47 -15.03
N ALA A 352 12.03 13.51 -14.21
CA ALA A 352 13.10 14.50 -14.26
C ALA A 352 14.48 13.87 -13.99
N LEU A 353 14.59 13.04 -12.95
CA LEU A 353 15.83 12.32 -12.65
C LEU A 353 16.22 11.37 -13.77
N PHE A 354 15.28 10.55 -14.24
CA PHE A 354 15.52 9.60 -15.33
C PHE A 354 16.00 10.31 -16.58
N GLN A 355 15.27 11.33 -17.06
CA GLN A 355 15.61 12.06 -18.26
C GLN A 355 16.98 12.73 -18.17
N ARG A 356 17.31 13.31 -17.02
CA ARG A 356 18.58 13.98 -16.81
C ARG A 356 19.77 13.02 -16.86
N VAL A 357 19.64 11.85 -16.23
CA VAL A 357 20.68 10.80 -16.22
C VAL A 357 20.76 10.10 -17.57
N TYR A 358 19.62 9.73 -18.16
CA TYR A 358 19.52 9.04 -19.44
C TYR A 358 20.12 9.89 -20.58
N SER A 359 19.84 11.19 -20.61
CA SER A 359 20.40 12.10 -21.62
C SER A 359 21.92 12.11 -21.61
N HIS A 360 22.54 12.12 -20.43
CA HIS A 360 24.00 12.06 -20.31
C HIS A 360 24.53 10.66 -20.65
N TRP A 361 23.91 9.62 -20.10
CA TRP A 361 24.29 8.22 -20.36
C TRP A 361 24.26 7.87 -21.86
N ARG A 362 23.26 8.36 -22.59
CA ARG A 362 23.13 8.14 -24.03
C ARG A 362 24.22 8.84 -24.84
N ALA A 363 24.76 9.96 -24.35
CA ALA A 363 25.84 10.70 -24.99
C ALA A 363 27.23 10.03 -24.79
N LEU A 364 27.35 9.08 -23.84
CA LEU A 364 28.57 8.32 -23.63
C LEU A 364 28.74 7.23 -24.71
N PRO A 365 29.99 6.85 -25.04
CA PRO A 365 30.23 5.73 -25.95
C PRO A 365 29.58 4.44 -25.43
N ARG A 366 28.91 3.71 -26.34
CA ARG A 366 28.10 2.53 -25.99
C ARG A 366 28.89 1.45 -25.26
N ASP A 367 30.19 1.31 -25.57
CA ASP A 367 31.05 0.25 -25.04
C ASP A 367 31.72 0.63 -23.71
N SER A 368 31.69 1.90 -23.31
CA SER A 368 32.36 2.38 -22.08
C SER A 368 31.40 2.83 -20.99
N ARG A 369 30.10 2.98 -21.30
CA ARG A 369 29.10 3.46 -20.34
C ARG A 369 28.57 2.32 -19.45
N PRO A 370 28.11 2.62 -18.21
CA PRO A 370 27.55 1.62 -17.30
C PRO A 370 26.33 0.96 -17.90
N ARG A 371 26.02 -0.25 -17.45
CA ARG A 371 24.68 -0.80 -17.68
C ARG A 371 23.67 -0.02 -16.84
N LEU A 372 22.66 0.57 -17.49
CA LEU A 372 21.65 1.40 -16.84
C LEU A 372 20.41 0.58 -16.50
N TYR A 373 20.05 0.57 -15.22
CA TYR A 373 18.85 -0.08 -14.71
C TYR A 373 17.97 0.89 -13.93
N VAL A 374 16.67 0.58 -13.89
CA VAL A 374 15.68 1.30 -13.11
C VAL A 374 15.03 0.37 -12.09
N HIS A 375 14.78 0.88 -10.89
CA HIS A 375 14.12 0.13 -9.82
C HIS A 375 13.13 0.98 -9.03
N GLY A 376 12.14 0.32 -8.46
CA GLY A 376 11.31 0.86 -7.40
C GLY A 376 10.41 -0.20 -6.79
N VAL A 377 10.00 0.05 -5.55
CA VAL A 377 9.00 -0.74 -4.82
C VAL A 377 7.73 0.10 -4.70
N SER A 378 6.54 -0.51 -4.80
CA SER A 378 5.27 0.20 -4.54
C SER A 378 5.09 1.42 -5.46
N LEU A 379 4.82 2.60 -4.89
CA LEU A 379 4.85 3.87 -5.60
C LEU A 379 6.14 4.12 -6.39
N GLY A 380 7.29 3.65 -5.91
CA GLY A 380 8.54 3.72 -6.66
C GLY A 380 8.46 2.94 -7.97
N ALA A 381 7.80 1.78 -7.97
CA ALA A 381 7.57 0.99 -9.18
C ALA A 381 6.61 1.71 -10.15
N LEU A 382 5.55 2.34 -9.63
CA LEU A 382 4.63 3.14 -10.44
C LEU A 382 5.35 4.33 -11.08
N ASN A 383 5.96 5.18 -10.26
CA ASN A 383 6.58 6.44 -10.70
C ASN A 383 7.74 6.19 -11.67
N SER A 384 8.59 5.20 -11.38
CA SER A 384 9.71 4.85 -12.26
C SER A 384 9.24 4.16 -13.56
N GLY A 385 8.14 3.41 -13.50
CA GLY A 385 7.51 2.84 -14.69
C GLY A 385 6.89 3.90 -15.61
N GLU A 386 6.32 4.96 -15.04
CA GLU A 386 5.78 6.09 -15.79
C GLU A 386 6.87 7.03 -16.34
N ALA A 387 8.03 7.08 -15.69
CA ALA A 387 9.19 7.85 -16.15
C ALA A 387 9.81 7.34 -17.47
N LEU A 388 9.61 6.05 -17.81
CA LEU A 388 10.14 5.45 -19.03
C LEU A 388 9.28 5.81 -20.24
N ASN A 389 9.78 6.72 -21.08
CA ASN A 389 9.16 7.06 -22.35
C ASN A 389 9.52 6.03 -23.43
N ILE A 390 8.50 5.44 -24.06
CA ILE A 390 8.67 4.44 -25.13
C ILE A 390 9.55 4.95 -26.28
N TYR A 391 9.45 6.23 -26.65
CA TYR A 391 10.20 6.80 -27.77
C TYR A 391 11.71 6.85 -27.48
N ASP A 392 12.09 7.09 -26.23
CA ASP A 392 13.49 7.05 -25.82
C ASP A 392 14.03 5.61 -25.83
N GLN A 393 13.18 4.63 -25.50
CA GLN A 393 13.58 3.22 -25.44
C GLN A 393 13.64 2.52 -26.80
N MET A 394 13.18 3.13 -27.89
CA MET A 394 13.20 2.50 -29.21
C MET A 394 14.59 2.47 -29.86
N ASP A 395 15.39 3.53 -29.69
CA ASP A 395 16.72 3.64 -30.30
C ASP A 395 17.82 3.09 -29.40
N ASP A 396 17.87 3.55 -28.14
CA ASP A 396 18.92 3.17 -27.19
C ASP A 396 18.35 2.79 -25.82
N PRO A 397 17.72 1.60 -25.71
CA PRO A 397 17.04 1.20 -24.49
C PRO A 397 18.01 1.03 -23.32
N ILE A 398 17.50 1.29 -22.11
CA ILE A 398 18.19 0.87 -20.88
C ILE A 398 18.35 -0.66 -20.85
N ASN A 399 19.20 -1.17 -19.95
CA ASN A 399 19.47 -2.60 -19.86
C ASN A 399 18.35 -3.37 -19.16
N GLY A 400 17.63 -2.74 -18.25
CA GLY A 400 16.41 -3.33 -17.70
C GLY A 400 15.77 -2.58 -16.55
N ALA A 401 14.67 -3.13 -16.06
CA ALA A 401 13.94 -2.61 -14.90
C ALA A 401 13.51 -3.74 -13.97
N LEU A 402 13.62 -3.49 -12.65
CA LEU A 402 13.04 -4.33 -11.61
C LEU A 402 11.97 -3.55 -10.86
N TRP A 403 10.72 -3.94 -11.02
CA TRP A 403 9.58 -3.31 -10.36
C TRP A 403 8.91 -4.27 -9.39
N VAL A 404 8.73 -3.82 -8.15
CA VAL A 404 8.35 -4.70 -7.05
C VAL A 404 7.04 -4.23 -6.42
N GLY A 405 6.06 -5.13 -6.32
CA GLY A 405 4.74 -4.84 -5.78
C GLY A 405 4.10 -3.55 -6.35
N PRO A 406 4.04 -3.35 -7.68
CA PRO A 406 3.45 -2.14 -8.23
C PRO A 406 2.00 -2.01 -7.74
N PRO A 407 1.56 -0.83 -7.26
CA PRO A 407 0.22 -0.67 -6.72
C PRO A 407 -0.82 -0.85 -7.82
N PHE A 408 -2.04 -1.22 -7.43
CA PHE A 408 -3.18 -1.39 -8.35
C PHE A 408 -3.44 -0.19 -9.27
N ARG A 409 -2.97 1.02 -8.93
CA ARG A 409 -3.05 2.21 -9.80
C ARG A 409 -2.03 2.23 -10.94
N SER A 410 -1.09 1.30 -11.01
CA SER A 410 -0.06 1.23 -12.05
C SER A 410 -0.64 0.80 -13.39
N THR A 411 -0.81 1.73 -14.33
CA THR A 411 -1.44 1.46 -15.64
C THR A 411 -0.59 0.53 -16.51
N ASN A 412 0.73 0.68 -16.50
CA ASN A 412 1.65 -0.18 -17.26
C ASN A 412 1.54 -1.64 -16.79
N TRP A 413 1.58 -1.86 -15.47
CA TRP A 413 1.40 -3.19 -14.89
C TRP A 413 0.01 -3.76 -15.20
N ARG A 414 -1.08 -3.00 -14.99
CA ARG A 414 -2.45 -3.46 -15.30
C ARG A 414 -2.59 -3.90 -16.76
N THR A 415 -2.03 -3.13 -17.69
CA THR A 415 -2.07 -3.46 -19.12
C THR A 415 -1.41 -4.81 -19.41
N LEU A 416 -0.28 -5.11 -18.77
CA LEU A 416 0.43 -6.38 -18.92
C LEU A 416 -0.36 -7.55 -18.32
N VAL A 417 -0.96 -7.35 -17.14
CA VAL A 417 -1.75 -8.37 -16.46
C VAL A 417 -3.07 -8.65 -17.20
N ASP A 418 -3.74 -7.62 -17.69
CA ASP A 418 -5.01 -7.74 -18.42
C ASP A 418 -4.82 -8.40 -19.81
N ASN A 419 -3.64 -8.24 -20.41
CA ASN A 419 -3.29 -8.81 -21.73
C ASN A 419 -2.32 -10.00 -21.64
N ARG A 420 -2.28 -10.68 -20.49
CA ARG A 420 -1.46 -11.88 -20.28
C ARG A 420 -1.92 -13.06 -21.14
N ASP A 421 -1.02 -14.00 -21.35
CA ASP A 421 -1.25 -15.25 -22.05
C ASP A 421 -2.32 -16.09 -21.33
N ALA A 422 -3.22 -16.69 -22.10
CA ALA A 422 -4.33 -17.48 -21.58
C ALA A 422 -3.84 -18.62 -20.66
N GLY A 423 -4.52 -18.80 -19.54
CA GLY A 423 -4.17 -19.83 -18.55
C GLY A 423 -3.13 -19.40 -17.51
N SER A 424 -2.46 -18.26 -17.68
CA SER A 424 -1.60 -17.70 -16.63
C SER A 424 -2.42 -16.97 -15.55
N PRO A 425 -2.16 -17.21 -14.25
CA PRO A 425 -2.91 -16.56 -13.18
C PRO A 425 -2.54 -15.08 -13.05
N MET A 426 -3.49 -14.24 -12.60
CA MET A 426 -3.27 -12.80 -12.40
C MET A 426 -2.10 -12.50 -11.44
N TRP A 427 -1.88 -13.37 -10.45
CA TRP A 427 -0.80 -13.22 -9.48
C TRP A 427 0.59 -13.64 -9.99
N LEU A 428 0.66 -14.36 -11.11
CA LEU A 428 1.91 -14.72 -11.79
C LEU A 428 1.64 -14.78 -13.31
N PRO A 429 1.41 -13.61 -13.95
CA PRO A 429 1.01 -13.55 -15.33
C PRO A 429 2.20 -13.86 -16.25
N VAL A 430 1.93 -14.51 -17.38
CA VAL A 430 2.90 -14.66 -18.47
C VAL A 430 2.47 -13.73 -19.58
N TYR A 431 3.34 -12.83 -20.03
CA TYR A 431 3.02 -11.88 -21.10
C TYR A 431 3.88 -12.15 -22.32
N ARG A 432 3.26 -12.53 -23.44
CA ARG A 432 3.94 -12.83 -24.72
C ARG A 432 5.11 -13.80 -24.53
N GLY A 433 4.87 -14.90 -23.81
CA GLY A 433 5.85 -15.93 -23.50
C GLY A 433 7.02 -15.49 -22.61
N GLY A 434 7.03 -14.26 -22.08
CA GLY A 434 8.12 -13.75 -21.26
C GLY A 434 9.33 -13.22 -22.03
N SER A 435 9.13 -12.83 -23.29
CA SER A 435 10.20 -12.37 -24.20
C SER A 435 10.82 -11.02 -23.82
N THR A 436 10.03 -10.12 -23.22
CA THR A 436 10.49 -8.77 -22.77
C THR A 436 10.21 -8.57 -21.29
N VAL A 437 8.99 -8.89 -20.86
CA VAL A 437 8.52 -8.74 -19.49
C VAL A 437 8.37 -10.12 -18.86
N ARG A 438 8.94 -10.30 -17.67
CA ARG A 438 8.73 -11.51 -16.87
C ARG A 438 8.17 -11.15 -15.49
N PHE A 439 7.50 -12.11 -14.89
CA PHE A 439 6.98 -12.02 -13.53
C PHE A 439 7.62 -13.12 -12.68
N ALA A 440 7.92 -12.78 -11.42
CA ALA A 440 8.47 -13.70 -10.44
C ALA A 440 7.80 -13.50 -9.09
N ASN A 441 7.91 -14.53 -8.26
CA ASN A 441 7.47 -14.52 -6.86
C ASN A 441 8.37 -15.46 -6.03
N GLN A 442 8.05 -15.63 -4.75
CA GLN A 442 8.80 -16.46 -3.80
C GLN A 442 8.94 -17.93 -4.22
N ALA A 443 7.99 -18.45 -5.01
CA ALA A 443 7.97 -19.85 -5.46
C ALA A 443 8.48 -20.04 -6.90
N THR A 444 8.50 -18.97 -7.71
CA THR A 444 8.76 -19.05 -9.15
C THR A 444 9.86 -18.11 -9.57
N SER A 445 10.96 -18.70 -10.04
CA SER A 445 12.06 -17.98 -10.65
C SER A 445 11.67 -17.38 -12.01
N PRO A 446 12.13 -16.15 -12.33
CA PRO A 446 11.94 -15.53 -13.64
C PRO A 446 12.67 -16.27 -14.79
N THR A 447 13.58 -17.21 -14.50
CA THR A 447 14.32 -17.95 -15.53
C THR A 447 13.57 -19.15 -16.12
N LYS A 448 12.41 -19.53 -15.56
CA LYS A 448 11.66 -20.75 -15.94
C LYS A 448 10.98 -20.69 -17.32
N LEU A 449 10.96 -19.55 -18.00
CA LEU A 449 10.27 -19.39 -19.30
C LEU A 449 11.19 -19.73 -20.48
N SER A 450 10.65 -20.48 -21.44
CA SER A 450 11.39 -21.00 -22.61
C SER A 450 11.73 -19.95 -23.66
N ALA A 451 10.95 -18.87 -23.76
CA ALA A 451 11.23 -17.80 -24.72
C ALA A 451 12.55 -17.08 -24.38
N PRO A 452 13.41 -16.76 -25.35
CA PRO A 452 14.59 -15.94 -25.10
C PRO A 452 14.23 -14.58 -24.50
N TRP A 453 14.94 -14.14 -23.46
CA TRP A 453 14.74 -12.81 -22.87
C TRP A 453 15.58 -11.78 -23.63
N GLY A 454 14.90 -10.80 -24.25
CA GLY A 454 15.50 -9.77 -25.09
C GLY A 454 16.57 -8.90 -24.39
N ARG A 455 17.11 -7.95 -25.14
CA ARG A 455 18.16 -7.03 -24.64
C ARG A 455 17.64 -6.03 -23.62
N PHE A 456 16.40 -5.57 -23.78
CA PHE A 456 15.68 -4.77 -22.80
C PHE A 456 14.81 -5.70 -21.95
N ARG A 457 15.09 -5.75 -20.64
CA ARG A 457 14.50 -6.74 -19.74
C ARG A 457 13.71 -6.07 -18.63
N ILE A 458 12.44 -6.40 -18.52
CA ILE A 458 11.59 -5.94 -17.41
C ILE A 458 11.23 -7.13 -16.55
N LEU A 459 11.44 -7.02 -15.24
CA LEU A 459 10.99 -8.00 -14.27
C LEU A 459 10.07 -7.35 -13.25
N TYR A 460 8.88 -7.95 -13.09
CA TYR A 460 8.00 -7.67 -11.96
C TYR A 460 8.20 -8.75 -10.89
N LEU A 461 8.52 -8.33 -9.67
CA LEU A 461 8.48 -9.19 -8.49
C LEU A 461 7.19 -8.87 -7.73
N GLN A 462 6.30 -9.85 -7.60
CA GLN A 462 5.02 -9.66 -6.90
C GLN A 462 4.61 -10.92 -6.14
N TYR A 463 4.12 -10.74 -4.92
CA TYR A 463 3.58 -11.83 -4.10
C TYR A 463 2.06 -11.84 -4.18
N ALA A 464 1.43 -13.02 -4.20
CA ALA A 464 -0.02 -13.10 -4.36
C ALA A 464 -0.77 -12.63 -3.09
N SER A 465 -0.08 -12.61 -1.94
CA SER A 465 -0.58 -12.02 -0.70
C SER A 465 -0.44 -10.51 -0.61
N ASP A 466 0.11 -9.82 -1.62
CA ASP A 466 0.34 -8.37 -1.59
C ASP A 466 -0.96 -7.56 -1.81
N PRO A 467 -1.54 -6.94 -0.76
CA PRO A 467 -2.77 -6.16 -0.92
C PRO A 467 -2.54 -4.86 -1.70
N VAL A 468 -1.30 -4.36 -1.81
CA VAL A 468 -0.98 -3.13 -2.57
C VAL A 468 -1.15 -3.37 -4.06
N ALA A 469 -0.72 -4.54 -4.54
CA ALA A 469 -0.85 -4.93 -5.94
C ALA A 469 -2.30 -5.31 -6.30
N PHE A 470 -2.99 -6.02 -5.41
CA PHE A 470 -4.27 -6.69 -5.73
C PHE A 470 -5.54 -6.01 -5.20
N PHE A 471 -5.43 -4.87 -4.51
CA PHE A 471 -6.60 -4.08 -4.12
C PHE A 471 -7.32 -3.49 -5.34
N ASP A 472 -8.65 -3.54 -5.34
CA ASP A 472 -9.48 -2.87 -6.35
C ASP A 472 -10.86 -2.58 -5.75
N ALA A 473 -11.35 -1.35 -5.90
CA ALA A 473 -12.68 -0.95 -5.42
C ALA A 473 -13.81 -1.77 -6.06
N ARG A 474 -13.61 -2.29 -7.28
CA ARG A 474 -14.56 -3.18 -7.99
C ARG A 474 -14.80 -4.49 -7.25
N ILE A 475 -13.90 -4.89 -6.35
CA ILE A 475 -14.04 -6.09 -5.50
C ILE A 475 -15.30 -6.02 -4.62
N ALA A 476 -15.82 -4.82 -4.37
CA ALA A 476 -17.10 -4.64 -3.69
C ALA A 476 -18.26 -5.35 -4.39
N TRP A 477 -18.18 -5.51 -5.73
CA TRP A 477 -19.28 -5.99 -6.58
C TRP A 477 -18.91 -7.19 -7.46
N GLN A 478 -17.62 -7.42 -7.70
CA GLN A 478 -17.13 -8.51 -8.55
C GLN A 478 -16.03 -9.30 -7.85
N GLN A 479 -16.13 -10.64 -7.88
CA GLN A 479 -15.04 -11.50 -7.39
C GLN A 479 -13.78 -11.27 -8.25
N PRO A 480 -12.63 -10.94 -7.62
CA PRO A 480 -11.39 -10.73 -8.36
C PRO A 480 -10.83 -12.04 -8.90
N GLU A 481 -10.13 -11.96 -10.03
CA GLU A 481 -9.62 -13.14 -10.72
C GLU A 481 -8.48 -13.84 -9.97
N TRP A 482 -7.61 -13.09 -9.29
CA TRP A 482 -6.56 -13.64 -8.44
C TRP A 482 -7.11 -14.50 -7.28
N LEU A 483 -8.41 -14.37 -6.98
CA LEU A 483 -9.13 -15.17 -6.01
C LEU A 483 -9.85 -16.38 -6.64
N ARG A 484 -9.53 -16.77 -7.86
CA ARG A 484 -9.97 -18.03 -8.47
C ARG A 484 -8.82 -19.03 -8.46
N GLU A 485 -9.13 -20.31 -8.59
CA GLU A 485 -8.08 -21.33 -8.71
C GLU A 485 -7.34 -21.20 -10.05
N PRO A 486 -6.02 -21.42 -10.09
CA PRO A 486 -5.16 -21.74 -8.95
C PRO A 486 -4.84 -20.53 -8.06
N ARG A 487 -4.91 -20.69 -6.73
CA ARG A 487 -4.47 -19.64 -5.79
C ARG A 487 -2.97 -19.45 -5.81
N GLY A 488 -2.55 -18.24 -5.44
CA GLY A 488 -1.16 -17.98 -5.13
C GLY A 488 -0.70 -18.78 -3.91
N PRO A 489 0.59 -19.14 -3.84
CA PRO A 489 1.12 -20.07 -2.83
C PRO A 489 1.04 -19.53 -1.39
N ASP A 490 0.94 -18.21 -1.24
CA ASP A 490 0.86 -17.46 0.01
C ASP A 490 -0.55 -16.94 0.33
N VAL A 491 -1.57 -17.42 -0.37
CA VAL A 491 -2.97 -17.06 -0.10
C VAL A 491 -3.69 -18.24 0.52
N THR A 492 -4.28 -18.05 1.70
CA THR A 492 -5.01 -19.12 2.38
C THR A 492 -6.19 -19.64 1.52
N PRO A 493 -6.36 -20.97 1.40
CA PRO A 493 -7.47 -21.55 0.63
C PRO A 493 -8.83 -21.31 1.29
N ARG A 494 -8.87 -20.79 2.53
CA ARG A 494 -10.10 -20.39 3.23
C ARG A 494 -10.57 -18.97 2.90
N LEU A 495 -9.76 -18.18 2.18
CA LEU A 495 -10.17 -16.86 1.71
C LEU A 495 -11.32 -17.02 0.71
N ARG A 496 -12.45 -16.35 0.99
CA ARG A 496 -13.65 -16.34 0.16
C ARG A 496 -14.04 -14.91 -0.17
N TRP A 497 -14.67 -14.73 -1.32
CA TRP A 497 -15.21 -13.44 -1.70
C TRP A 497 -16.59 -13.24 -1.06
N TYR A 498 -16.72 -12.14 -0.34
CA TYR A 498 -17.95 -11.64 0.22
C TYR A 498 -18.18 -10.22 -0.31
N PRO A 499 -19.27 -9.98 -1.07
CA PRO A 499 -19.58 -8.66 -1.60
C PRO A 499 -19.53 -7.58 -0.52
N LEU A 500 -19.00 -6.41 -0.86
CA LEU A 500 -18.65 -5.29 0.04
C LEU A 500 -17.54 -5.61 1.07
N VAL A 501 -17.63 -6.75 1.75
CA VAL A 501 -16.77 -7.12 2.88
C VAL A 501 -15.34 -7.38 2.44
N THR A 502 -15.12 -8.13 1.37
CA THR A 502 -13.75 -8.41 0.90
C THR A 502 -13.03 -7.14 0.45
N MET A 503 -13.75 -6.17 -0.13
CA MET A 503 -13.14 -4.87 -0.46
C MET A 503 -12.70 -4.12 0.82
N LEU A 504 -13.53 -4.13 1.88
CA LEU A 504 -13.16 -3.52 3.16
C LEU A 504 -11.98 -4.25 3.82
N GLN A 505 -11.98 -5.59 3.78
CA GLN A 505 -10.87 -6.42 4.28
C GLN A 505 -9.55 -6.03 3.59
N LEU A 506 -9.54 -6.00 2.26
CA LEU A 506 -8.35 -5.64 1.48
C LEU A 506 -7.93 -4.17 1.68
N ALA A 507 -8.88 -3.25 1.91
CA ALA A 507 -8.56 -1.87 2.23
C ALA A 507 -7.80 -1.75 3.56
N ILE A 508 -8.18 -2.55 4.57
CA ILE A 508 -7.48 -2.59 5.86
C ILE A 508 -6.13 -3.30 5.72
N ASP A 509 -6.06 -4.41 4.99
CA ASP A 509 -4.80 -5.12 4.73
C ASP A 509 -3.79 -4.21 4.00
N PHE A 510 -4.27 -3.43 3.03
CA PHE A 510 -3.48 -2.42 2.32
C PHE A 510 -2.85 -1.38 3.26
N MET A 511 -3.58 -0.94 4.29
CA MET A 511 -3.08 0.03 5.27
C MET A 511 -2.03 -0.56 6.24
N SER A 512 -1.90 -1.89 6.30
CA SER A 512 -0.94 -2.61 7.13
C SER A 512 0.04 -3.46 6.32
N ALA A 513 0.21 -3.14 5.04
CA ALA A 513 1.00 -3.93 4.12
C ALA A 513 2.48 -4.03 4.51
N ASP A 514 2.98 -3.08 5.30
CA ASP A 514 4.33 -3.00 5.85
C ASP A 514 4.54 -3.87 7.10
N LYS A 515 3.51 -4.53 7.61
CA LYS A 515 3.55 -5.33 8.86
C LYS A 515 3.64 -6.85 8.62
N SER A 516 3.64 -7.30 7.37
CA SER A 516 3.84 -8.72 7.07
C SER A 516 5.30 -9.13 7.30
N PRO A 517 5.56 -10.40 7.63
CA PRO A 517 6.93 -10.94 7.60
C PRO A 517 7.54 -10.82 6.20
N ARG A 518 8.87 -10.68 6.08
CA ARG A 518 9.51 -10.68 4.77
C ARG A 518 9.27 -12.01 4.05
N GLY A 519 9.06 -11.91 2.74
CA GLY A 519 8.64 -13.01 1.88
C GLY A 519 7.12 -13.12 1.72
N PHE A 520 6.36 -12.24 2.37
CA PHE A 520 4.89 -12.19 2.31
C PHE A 520 4.37 -10.77 2.23
N GLY A 521 3.14 -10.61 1.76
CA GLY A 521 2.48 -9.33 1.63
C GLY A 521 3.28 -8.37 0.76
N HIS A 522 3.50 -7.16 1.26
CA HIS A 522 4.27 -6.14 0.55
C HIS A 522 5.73 -6.05 1.03
N MET A 523 6.17 -7.02 1.84
CA MET A 523 7.52 -7.09 2.40
C MET A 523 8.33 -8.15 1.64
N TYR A 524 9.08 -7.70 0.64
CA TYR A 524 9.83 -8.58 -0.27
C TYR A 524 11.14 -9.09 0.35
N SER A 525 11.43 -10.37 0.14
CA SER A 525 12.61 -11.02 0.71
C SER A 525 13.88 -10.72 -0.11
N VAL A 526 15.03 -10.61 0.57
CA VAL A 526 16.32 -10.47 -0.10
C VAL A 526 16.65 -11.67 -0.99
N ARG A 527 16.18 -12.87 -0.64
CA ARG A 527 16.29 -14.07 -1.47
C ARG A 527 15.70 -13.84 -2.87
N ASP A 528 14.55 -13.20 -2.93
CA ASP A 528 13.86 -12.99 -4.20
C ASP A 528 14.46 -11.82 -4.98
N TYR A 529 15.01 -10.81 -4.29
CA TYR A 529 15.82 -9.77 -4.91
C TYR A 529 17.10 -10.33 -5.54
N VAL A 530 17.84 -11.20 -4.85
CA VAL A 530 19.05 -11.85 -5.40
C VAL A 530 18.71 -12.61 -6.67
N LYS A 531 17.65 -13.45 -6.64
CA LYS A 531 17.18 -14.18 -7.83
C LYS A 531 16.74 -13.25 -8.96
N ALA A 532 16.00 -12.19 -8.63
CA ALA A 532 15.50 -11.23 -9.60
C ALA A 532 16.63 -10.48 -10.32
N TRP A 533 17.58 -9.94 -9.55
CA TRP A 533 18.73 -9.25 -10.10
C TRP A 533 19.66 -10.17 -10.85
N ALA A 534 19.90 -11.38 -10.35
CA ALA A 534 20.72 -12.35 -11.04
C ALA A 534 20.14 -12.72 -12.41
N ALA A 535 18.82 -12.91 -12.49
CA ALA A 535 18.15 -13.19 -13.76
C ALA A 535 18.16 -12.00 -14.73
N LEU A 536 17.91 -10.78 -14.23
CA LEU A 536 17.93 -9.57 -15.06
C LEU A 536 19.32 -9.30 -15.65
N THR A 537 20.35 -9.44 -14.82
CA THR A 537 21.72 -9.02 -15.14
C THR A 537 22.60 -10.14 -15.71
N ASN A 538 22.08 -11.36 -15.74
CA ASN A 538 22.80 -12.63 -15.95
C ASN A 538 23.86 -12.96 -14.88
N ALA A 539 23.98 -12.17 -13.79
CA ALA A 539 24.96 -12.35 -12.70
C ALA A 539 26.32 -12.92 -13.17
N PRO A 540 27.09 -12.16 -13.97
CA PRO A 540 28.32 -12.70 -14.55
C PRO A 540 29.27 -13.17 -13.46
N GLY A 541 29.74 -14.42 -13.56
CA GLY A 541 30.70 -15.01 -12.62
C GLY A 541 30.09 -15.61 -11.34
N TRP A 542 28.76 -15.72 -11.24
CA TRP A 542 28.08 -16.40 -10.13
C TRP A 542 27.54 -17.77 -10.55
N THR A 543 27.71 -18.78 -9.68
CA THR A 543 27.10 -20.11 -9.84
C THR A 543 25.82 -20.19 -9.00
N PRO A 544 24.92 -21.16 -9.27
CA PRO A 544 23.74 -21.37 -8.42
C PRO A 544 24.10 -21.54 -6.93
N GLU A 545 25.20 -22.23 -6.62
CA GLU A 545 25.66 -22.48 -5.26
C GLU A 545 26.15 -21.19 -4.59
N SER A 546 26.92 -20.36 -5.31
CA SER A 546 27.41 -19.09 -4.74
C SER A 546 26.29 -18.06 -4.57
N LEU A 547 25.26 -18.08 -5.43
CA LEU A 547 24.05 -17.26 -5.25
C LEU A 547 23.24 -17.66 -4.02
N GLU A 548 23.17 -18.96 -3.70
CA GLU A 548 22.51 -19.42 -2.47
C GLU A 548 23.32 -19.01 -1.24
N ALA A 549 24.65 -19.16 -1.25
CA ALA A 549 25.51 -18.68 -0.17
C ALA A 549 25.39 -17.16 0.05
N LEU A 550 25.31 -16.37 -1.03
CA LEU A 550 25.01 -14.93 -0.96
C LEU A 550 23.65 -14.67 -0.31
N THR A 551 22.63 -15.45 -0.70
CA THR A 551 21.30 -15.33 -0.15
C THR A 551 21.30 -15.59 1.35
N GLU A 552 21.93 -16.67 1.81
CA GLU A 552 22.04 -17.01 3.23
C GLU A 552 22.75 -15.92 4.03
N HIS A 553 23.88 -15.40 3.51
CA HIS A 553 24.59 -14.28 4.12
C HIS A 553 23.67 -13.07 4.27
N LEU A 554 23.01 -12.65 3.19
CA LEU A 554 22.13 -11.49 3.21
C LEU A 554 20.90 -11.68 4.09
N MET A 555 20.32 -12.88 4.20
CA MET A 555 19.19 -13.13 5.12
C MET A 555 19.52 -12.84 6.60
N THR A 556 20.80 -12.90 6.97
CA THR A 556 21.27 -12.59 8.33
C THR A 556 21.83 -11.17 8.48
N ALA A 557 22.08 -10.48 7.37
CA ALA A 557 22.67 -9.14 7.38
C ALA A 557 21.73 -8.10 8.02
N PRO A 558 22.24 -7.14 8.80
CA PRO A 558 21.41 -6.14 9.49
C PRO A 558 20.51 -5.30 8.57
N CYS A 559 20.93 -5.07 7.33
CA CYS A 559 20.13 -4.33 6.35
C CYS A 559 18.95 -5.15 5.78
N CYS A 560 19.00 -6.47 5.93
CA CYS A 560 18.13 -7.43 5.25
C CYS A 560 17.35 -8.37 6.17
N ARG A 561 17.62 -8.35 7.47
CA ARG A 561 16.89 -9.15 8.46
C ARG A 561 15.45 -8.61 8.65
N ASP A 562 14.54 -9.50 9.00
CA ASP A 562 13.27 -9.15 9.64
C ASP A 562 13.56 -8.45 10.98
N LEU A 563 13.03 -7.24 11.17
CA LEU A 563 13.04 -6.55 12.46
C LEU A 563 11.94 -7.10 13.37
#